data_AF-A0A822BSJ9-F1
#
_entry.id   AF-A0A822BSJ9-F1
#
_cell.length_a   1.000
_cell.length_b   1.000
_cell.length_c   1.000
_cell.angle_alpha   90.00
_cell.angle_beta   90.00
_cell.angle_gamma   90.00
#
_symmetry.space_group_name_H-M   'P 1'
#
loop_
_entity.id
_entity.type
_entity.pdbx_description
1 polymer ?
#
loop_
_entity_poly.entity_id
_entity_poly.type
_entity_poly.pdbx_seq_one_letter_code
_entity_poly.pdbx_strand_id
1 'polypeptide(L)'
;MIAARNVRNNIKERVLKEAIPVSIIYEQEVSDSSINPTTIAILPTCQELAPTATKIRAKILPLLPKSCLFDIPDEFKVTLDGKRFLLMDETITRRERILLFSSDQQLDMLFSSSIIYMDGTFSKSPPHFKQIYIIRAVLFDICLPCVFCLLTNKKSVTYRHIFTELKEMARERQKGFAPQLVMSDFETGVLPVIKSEFPSAQHHACFFHFTQAIFRQIQHTGHQRDYLLNDDFRNLCRKLMALALMPRELITVGFKEVQAAADQLDGIEMDNILTYFENNWIDDTDLWNVYGCDTRTNNSCEDLSL
;
A
#
# COMPACT_ATOMS: atom_id res chain seq x y z
N MET A 1 -9.21 -42.28 -4.92
CA MET A 1 -10.15 -41.51 -4.09
C MET A 1 -9.82 -41.53 -2.59
N ILE A 2 -9.59 -42.68 -1.96
CA ILE A 2 -9.27 -42.75 -0.51
C ILE A 2 -7.96 -42.01 -0.17
N ALA A 3 -6.89 -42.23 -0.93
CA ALA A 3 -5.62 -41.54 -0.72
C ALA A 3 -5.74 -40.00 -0.80
N ALA A 4 -6.41 -39.47 -1.82
CA ALA A 4 -6.65 -38.02 -1.95
C ALA A 4 -7.48 -37.44 -0.79
N ARG A 5 -8.44 -38.23 -0.27
CA ARG A 5 -9.22 -37.85 0.91
C ARG A 5 -8.33 -37.79 2.17
N ASN A 6 -7.41 -38.72 2.33
CA ASN A 6 -6.47 -38.73 3.46
C ASN A 6 -5.54 -37.52 3.42
N VAL A 7 -4.94 -37.21 2.27
CA VAL A 7 -4.09 -36.01 2.09
C VAL A 7 -4.87 -34.74 2.42
N ARG A 8 -6.13 -34.62 1.94
CA ARG A 8 -6.99 -33.48 2.28
C ARG A 8 -7.26 -33.41 3.78
N ASN A 9 -7.46 -34.54 4.47
CA ASN A 9 -7.68 -34.56 5.91
C ASN A 9 -6.41 -34.17 6.68
N ASN A 10 -5.23 -34.64 6.26
CA ASN A 10 -3.95 -34.24 6.85
C ASN A 10 -3.73 -32.73 6.72
N ILE A 11 -3.94 -32.15 5.54
CA ILE A 11 -3.87 -30.69 5.34
C ILE A 11 -4.78 -29.98 6.35
N LYS A 12 -6.03 -30.45 6.52
CA LYS A 12 -6.98 -29.84 7.46
C LYS A 12 -6.53 -29.97 8.92
N GLU A 13 -5.96 -31.10 9.32
CA GLU A 13 -5.43 -31.29 10.67
C GLU A 13 -4.22 -30.39 10.93
N ARG A 14 -3.31 -30.28 9.97
CA ARG A 14 -2.15 -29.40 10.05
C ARG A 14 -2.56 -27.94 10.10
N VAL A 15 -3.58 -27.55 9.35
CA VAL A 15 -4.15 -26.19 9.41
C VAL A 15 -4.70 -25.82 10.80
N LEU A 16 -5.15 -26.81 11.60
CA LEU A 16 -5.59 -26.64 12.99
C LEU A 16 -4.44 -26.60 14.01
N LYS A 17 -3.23 -27.00 13.64
CA LYS A 17 -2.10 -27.13 14.58
C LYS A 17 -0.99 -26.13 14.28
N GLU A 18 -0.85 -25.76 13.01
CA GLU A 18 0.27 -24.98 12.51
C GLU A 18 -0.18 -23.58 12.07
N ALA A 19 0.56 -22.57 12.53
CA ALA A 19 0.37 -21.17 12.19
C ALA A 19 1.07 -20.76 10.87
N ILE A 20 1.36 -21.71 9.97
CA ILE A 20 2.04 -21.46 8.68
C ILE A 20 1.04 -21.34 7.51
N PRO A 21 1.39 -20.65 6.40
CA PRO A 21 0.53 -20.53 5.23
C PRO A 21 0.01 -21.87 4.70
N VAL A 22 -1.26 -21.89 4.25
CA VAL A 22 -1.90 -23.09 3.67
C VAL A 22 -1.16 -23.59 2.45
N SER A 23 -0.56 -22.68 1.66
CA SER A 23 0.27 -23.02 0.51
C SER A 23 1.46 -23.88 0.89
N ILE A 24 2.14 -23.55 2.00
CA ILE A 24 3.29 -24.32 2.50
C ILE A 24 2.84 -25.70 2.97
N ILE A 25 1.74 -25.79 3.74
CA ILE A 25 1.19 -27.09 4.16
C ILE A 25 0.83 -27.93 2.93
N TYR A 26 0.14 -27.33 1.96
CA TYR A 26 -0.26 -28.01 0.74
C TYR A 26 0.95 -28.52 -0.05
N GLU A 27 1.95 -27.69 -0.25
CA GLU A 27 3.17 -28.05 -0.99
C GLU A 27 3.96 -29.16 -0.29
N GLN A 28 4.09 -29.10 1.04
CA GLN A 28 4.75 -30.14 1.82
C GLN A 28 4.00 -31.47 1.75
N GLU A 29 2.67 -31.44 1.84
CA GLU A 29 1.86 -32.66 1.73
C GLU A 29 1.93 -33.22 0.32
N VAL A 30 1.83 -32.41 -0.74
CA VAL A 30 1.84 -32.86 -2.13
C VAL A 30 3.22 -33.34 -2.59
N SER A 31 4.29 -32.75 -2.05
CA SER A 31 5.67 -33.13 -2.37
C SER A 31 6.16 -34.37 -1.61
N ASP A 32 5.32 -34.96 -0.75
CA ASP A 32 5.64 -36.20 -0.06
C ASP A 32 5.79 -37.35 -1.08
N SER A 33 7.01 -37.91 -1.16
CA SER A 33 7.38 -39.02 -2.05
C SER A 33 6.52 -40.27 -1.91
N SER A 34 5.77 -40.41 -0.80
CA SER A 34 4.84 -41.51 -0.57
C SER A 34 3.52 -41.36 -1.33
N ILE A 35 3.23 -40.19 -1.91
CA ILE A 35 2.00 -39.92 -2.64
C ILE A 35 2.16 -40.25 -4.13
N ASN A 36 1.30 -41.15 -4.62
CA ASN A 36 1.28 -41.52 -6.03
C ASN A 36 0.85 -40.33 -6.92
N PRO A 37 1.53 -40.08 -8.07
CA PRO A 37 1.16 -39.04 -9.05
C PRO A 37 -0.33 -39.02 -9.46
N THR A 38 -0.97 -40.18 -9.58
CA THR A 38 -2.40 -40.28 -9.92
C THR A 38 -3.30 -39.72 -8.81
N THR A 39 -2.82 -39.72 -7.56
CA THR A 39 -3.51 -39.09 -6.42
C THR A 39 -3.35 -37.57 -6.45
N ILE A 40 -2.17 -37.07 -6.84
CA ILE A 40 -1.90 -35.64 -7.00
C ILE A 40 -2.79 -35.03 -8.08
N ALA A 41 -2.94 -35.72 -9.22
CA ALA A 41 -3.76 -35.25 -10.34
C ALA A 41 -5.25 -35.06 -10.01
N ILE A 42 -5.77 -35.75 -8.98
CA ILE A 42 -7.17 -35.64 -8.54
C ILE A 42 -7.34 -34.80 -7.27
N LEU A 43 -6.25 -34.27 -6.71
CA LEU A 43 -6.32 -33.36 -5.58
C LEU A 43 -6.79 -31.99 -6.06
N PRO A 44 -7.67 -31.32 -5.29
CA PRO A 44 -7.97 -29.92 -5.55
C PRO A 44 -6.70 -29.09 -5.39
N THR A 45 -6.63 -27.99 -6.12
CA THR A 45 -5.52 -27.04 -6.01
C THR A 45 -5.49 -26.39 -4.62
N CYS A 46 -4.35 -25.81 -4.26
CA CYS A 46 -4.25 -25.00 -3.04
C CYS A 46 -5.30 -23.87 -3.01
N GLN A 47 -5.58 -23.26 -4.16
CA GLN A 47 -6.57 -22.17 -4.28
C GLN A 47 -7.99 -22.66 -3.97
N GLU A 48 -8.37 -23.84 -4.48
CA GLU A 48 -9.67 -24.44 -4.19
C GLU A 48 -9.83 -24.86 -2.72
N LEU A 49 -8.73 -25.23 -2.07
CA LEU A 49 -8.72 -25.59 -0.65
C LEU A 49 -8.68 -24.38 0.29
N ALA A 50 -8.19 -23.23 -0.17
CA ALA A 50 -7.96 -22.05 0.66
C ALA A 50 -9.21 -21.61 1.46
N PRO A 51 -10.44 -21.51 0.90
CA PRO A 51 -11.61 -21.12 1.67
C PRO A 51 -11.95 -22.08 2.81
N THR A 52 -11.73 -23.39 2.59
CA THR A 52 -11.97 -24.42 3.60
C THR A 52 -10.91 -24.34 4.71
N ALA A 53 -9.65 -24.19 4.32
CA ALA A 53 -8.54 -24.06 5.25
C ALA A 53 -8.68 -22.79 6.11
N THR A 54 -9.08 -21.66 5.52
CA THR A 54 -9.36 -20.41 6.25
C THR A 54 -10.46 -20.60 7.30
N LYS A 55 -11.58 -21.26 6.95
CA LYS A 55 -12.66 -21.57 7.91
C LYS A 55 -12.21 -22.47 9.05
N ILE A 56 -11.30 -23.41 8.77
CA ILE A 56 -10.74 -24.31 9.78
C ILE A 56 -9.80 -23.54 10.71
N ARG A 57 -8.90 -22.74 10.15
CA ARG A 57 -7.95 -21.93 10.91
C ARG A 57 -8.64 -20.89 11.78
N ALA A 58 -9.75 -20.31 11.34
CA ALA A 58 -10.55 -19.39 12.14
C ALA A 58 -11.02 -19.99 13.49
N LYS A 59 -11.05 -21.32 13.64
CA LYS A 59 -11.41 -21.99 14.91
C LYS A 59 -10.32 -21.95 15.98
N ILE A 60 -9.07 -21.75 15.57
CA ILE A 60 -7.90 -21.73 16.47
C ILE A 60 -7.32 -20.32 16.65
N LEU A 61 -7.72 -19.37 15.80
CA LEU A 61 -7.30 -17.98 15.92
C LEU A 61 -7.99 -17.32 17.12
N PRO A 62 -7.31 -16.39 17.81
CA PRO A 62 -7.92 -15.62 18.88
C PRO A 62 -9.13 -14.83 18.34
N LEU A 63 -10.10 -14.60 19.23
CA LEU A 63 -11.25 -13.75 18.90
C LEU A 63 -10.76 -12.37 18.49
N LEU A 64 -11.47 -11.75 17.54
CA LEU A 64 -11.17 -10.39 17.13
C LEU A 64 -11.19 -9.46 18.35
N PRO A 65 -10.15 -8.62 18.52
CA PRO A 65 -10.05 -7.78 19.69
C PRO A 65 -11.18 -6.74 19.72
N LYS A 66 -11.60 -6.35 20.93
CA LYS A 66 -12.65 -5.34 21.16
C LYS A 66 -12.11 -3.91 21.19
N SER A 67 -10.79 -3.73 21.20
CA SER A 67 -10.11 -2.44 21.15
C SER A 67 -8.73 -2.59 20.53
N CYS A 68 -7.99 -1.49 20.35
CA CYS A 68 -6.57 -1.52 19.97
C CYS A 68 -5.64 -2.03 21.09
N LEU A 69 -6.15 -2.18 22.32
CA LEU A 69 -5.43 -2.75 23.46
C LEU A 69 -5.72 -4.25 23.53
N PHE A 70 -4.79 -5.03 23.00
CA PHE A 70 -4.82 -6.50 23.03
C PHE A 70 -3.40 -7.03 23.03
N ASP A 71 -3.19 -8.16 23.68
CA ASP A 71 -1.89 -8.84 23.64
C ASP A 71 -1.73 -9.53 22.29
N ILE A 72 -0.55 -9.38 21.70
CA ILE A 72 -0.16 -10.12 20.50
C ILE A 72 0.46 -11.43 20.98
N PRO A 73 -0.10 -12.60 20.60
CA PRO A 73 0.55 -13.90 20.85
C PRO A 73 1.97 -13.96 20.27
N ASP A 74 2.89 -14.65 20.96
CA ASP A 74 4.31 -14.66 20.61
C ASP A 74 4.58 -15.25 19.23
N GLU A 75 3.76 -16.20 18.78
CA GLU A 75 3.83 -16.79 17.44
C GLU A 75 3.60 -15.76 16.32
N PHE A 76 2.94 -14.63 16.58
CA PHE A 76 2.72 -13.56 15.61
C PHE A 76 3.77 -12.45 15.69
N LYS A 77 4.70 -12.52 16.66
CA LYS A 77 5.81 -11.57 16.79
C LYS A 77 7.04 -11.99 16.01
N VAL A 78 7.04 -13.20 15.46
CA VAL A 78 8.16 -13.80 14.74
C VAL A 78 7.77 -14.20 13.32
N THR A 79 8.77 -14.34 12.47
CA THR A 79 8.68 -14.91 11.13
C THR A 79 8.58 -16.44 11.18
N LEU A 80 8.34 -17.09 10.04
CA LEU A 80 8.21 -18.55 9.95
C LEU A 80 9.49 -19.32 10.37
N ASP A 81 10.66 -18.68 10.26
CA ASP A 81 11.94 -19.26 10.73
C ASP A 81 12.29 -18.82 12.17
N GLY A 82 11.34 -18.24 12.90
CA GLY A 82 11.47 -17.88 14.31
C GLY A 82 12.24 -16.58 14.57
N LYS A 83 12.62 -15.81 13.55
CA LYS A 83 13.28 -14.51 13.74
C LYS A 83 12.28 -13.43 14.11
N ARG A 84 12.72 -12.44 14.89
CA ARG A 84 11.90 -11.28 15.29
C ARG A 84 11.28 -10.61 14.06
N PHE A 85 9.99 -10.29 14.17
CA PHE A 85 9.22 -9.60 13.14
C PHE A 85 8.49 -8.36 13.70
N LEU A 86 7.94 -8.43 14.91
CA LEU A 86 7.42 -7.26 15.62
C LEU A 86 8.60 -6.46 16.19
N LEU A 87 8.79 -5.24 15.67
CA LEU A 87 9.89 -4.36 16.06
C LEU A 87 9.48 -3.33 17.10
N MET A 88 8.23 -2.85 17.01
CA MET A 88 7.69 -1.84 17.90
C MET A 88 6.25 -2.17 18.23
N ASP A 89 5.91 -2.09 19.52
CA ASP A 89 4.55 -2.19 20.04
C ASP A 89 4.37 -1.13 21.12
N GLU A 90 3.91 0.05 20.72
CA GLU A 90 3.84 1.21 21.59
C GLU A 90 2.41 1.69 21.76
N THR A 91 1.97 1.75 23.01
CA THR A 91 0.69 2.35 23.39
C THR A 91 0.94 3.79 23.85
N ILE A 92 0.64 4.75 22.98
CA ILE A 92 0.77 6.19 23.26
C ILE A 92 -0.34 6.65 24.20
N THR A 93 -1.57 6.20 23.94
CA THR A 93 -2.73 6.43 24.82
C THR A 93 -3.64 5.21 24.79
N ARG A 94 -4.71 5.20 25.62
CA ARG A 94 -5.71 4.11 25.61
C ARG A 94 -6.41 3.87 24.25
N ARG A 95 -6.29 4.81 23.30
CA ARG A 95 -6.87 4.71 21.95
C ARG A 95 -5.83 4.84 20.84
N GLU A 96 -4.56 5.01 21.20
CA GLU A 96 -3.50 5.23 20.24
C GLU A 96 -2.38 4.22 20.45
N ARG A 97 -2.20 3.35 19.45
CA ARG A 97 -1.19 2.30 19.45
C ARG A 97 -0.51 2.24 18.09
N ILE A 98 0.79 2.05 18.11
CA ILE A 98 1.61 1.89 16.91
C ILE A 98 2.23 0.50 16.98
N LEU A 99 1.97 -0.31 15.96
CA LEU A 99 2.65 -1.59 15.77
C LEU A 99 3.49 -1.50 14.49
N LEU A 100 4.76 -1.88 14.58
CA LEU A 100 5.67 -1.88 13.44
C LEU A 100 6.26 -3.27 13.27
N PHE A 101 6.11 -3.82 12.07
CA PHE A 101 6.60 -5.14 11.70
C PHE A 101 7.58 -5.05 10.54
N SER A 102 8.73 -5.72 10.68
CA SER A 102 9.72 -5.93 9.63
C SER A 102 10.73 -6.98 10.07
N SER A 103 11.27 -7.74 9.12
CA SER A 103 12.45 -8.59 9.37
C SER A 103 13.74 -7.80 9.20
N ASP A 104 14.85 -8.28 9.76
CA ASP A 104 16.15 -7.63 9.57
C ASP A 104 16.57 -7.54 8.09
N GLN A 105 16.25 -8.56 7.29
CA GLN A 105 16.49 -8.53 5.84
C GLN A 105 15.67 -7.44 5.14
N GLN A 106 14.42 -7.23 5.57
CA GLN A 106 13.58 -6.17 5.03
C GLN A 106 14.07 -4.78 5.40
N LEU A 107 14.52 -4.58 6.63
CA LEU A 107 15.17 -3.34 7.04
C LEU A 107 16.45 -3.08 6.24
N ASP A 108 17.26 -4.12 6.02
CA ASP A 108 18.47 -4.01 5.21
C ASP A 108 18.17 -3.59 3.78
N MET A 109 17.11 -4.14 3.17
CA MET A 109 16.62 -3.73 1.86
C MET A 109 16.14 -2.27 1.87
N LEU A 110 15.37 -1.87 2.89
CA LEU A 110 14.87 -0.51 3.03
C LEU A 110 15.99 0.52 3.11
N PHE A 111 16.96 0.30 3.99
CA PHE A 111 18.04 1.25 4.23
C PHE A 111 19.07 1.31 3.10
N SER A 112 19.11 0.29 2.24
CA SER A 112 19.99 0.27 1.06
C SER A 112 19.33 0.87 -0.19
N SER A 113 18.04 1.19 -0.12
CA SER A 113 17.26 1.65 -1.26
C SER A 113 17.41 3.16 -1.49
N SER A 114 17.65 3.56 -2.74
CA SER A 114 17.61 4.97 -3.14
C SER A 114 16.18 5.48 -3.33
N ILE A 115 15.24 4.59 -3.65
CA ILE A 115 13.84 4.93 -3.90
C ILE A 115 12.98 4.18 -2.90
N ILE A 116 12.08 4.89 -2.23
CA ILE A 116 11.10 4.27 -1.34
C ILE A 116 9.69 4.73 -1.68
N TYR A 117 8.75 3.80 -1.60
CA TYR A 117 7.33 4.06 -1.80
C TYR A 117 6.57 3.83 -0.51
N MET A 118 5.62 4.69 -0.23
CA MET A 118 4.81 4.61 0.98
C MET A 118 3.34 4.74 0.64
N ASP A 119 2.52 3.85 1.21
CA ASP A 119 1.09 3.82 0.91
C ASP A 119 0.28 3.35 2.12
N GLY A 120 -0.86 3.99 2.34
CA GLY A 120 -1.84 3.62 3.36
C GLY A 120 -2.98 2.81 2.77
N THR A 121 -3.18 1.58 3.26
CA THR A 121 -4.31 0.72 2.87
C THR A 121 -5.42 0.74 3.92
N PHE A 122 -6.64 1.12 3.50
CA PHE A 122 -7.79 1.36 4.40
C PHE A 122 -8.80 0.22 4.42
N SER A 123 -9.14 -0.33 3.25
CA SER A 123 -10.14 -1.40 3.08
C SER A 123 -9.78 -2.67 3.84
N LYS A 124 -8.49 -2.91 4.05
CA LYS A 124 -7.93 -4.09 4.72
C LYS A 124 -7.48 -3.82 6.16
N SER A 125 -7.72 -2.61 6.69
CA SER A 125 -7.30 -2.27 8.04
C SER A 125 -8.07 -3.11 9.06
N PRO A 126 -7.38 -3.77 10.02
CA PRO A 126 -8.06 -4.49 11.08
C PRO A 126 -8.94 -3.57 11.92
N PRO A 127 -9.97 -4.11 12.59
CA PRO A 127 -10.76 -3.33 13.55
C PRO A 127 -9.87 -2.55 14.52
N HIS A 128 -10.29 -1.33 14.85
CA HIS A 128 -9.59 -0.38 15.76
C HIS A 128 -8.35 0.30 15.19
N PHE A 129 -7.84 -0.13 14.05
CA PHE A 129 -6.80 0.59 13.31
C PHE A 129 -7.42 1.35 12.14
N LYS A 130 -6.92 2.56 11.89
CA LYS A 130 -7.39 3.38 10.77
C LYS A 130 -6.75 2.99 9.45
N GLN A 131 -5.54 2.45 9.48
CA GLN A 131 -4.82 2.02 8.29
C GLN A 131 -3.73 1.01 8.60
N ILE A 132 -3.36 0.24 7.57
CA ILE A 132 -2.06 -0.39 7.45
C ILE A 132 -1.22 0.50 6.53
N TYR A 133 -0.15 1.08 7.06
CA TYR A 133 0.78 1.90 6.29
C TYR A 133 2.02 1.07 5.95
N ILE A 134 2.36 0.98 4.67
CA ILE A 134 3.43 0.10 4.18
C ILE A 134 4.53 0.96 3.58
N ILE A 135 5.78 0.75 4.02
CA ILE A 135 6.97 1.35 3.43
C ILE A 135 7.69 0.28 2.62
N ARG A 136 7.94 0.61 1.36
CA ARG A 136 8.47 -0.30 0.35
C ARG A 136 9.78 0.24 -0.20
N ALA A 137 10.71 -0.65 -0.47
CA ALA A 137 11.97 -0.36 -1.15
C ALA A 137 11.86 -0.73 -2.64
N VAL A 138 12.54 0.01 -3.50
CA VAL A 138 12.74 -0.39 -4.90
C VAL A 138 14.20 -0.82 -5.06
N LEU A 139 14.40 -2.11 -5.30
CA LEU A 139 15.73 -2.68 -5.53
C LEU A 139 15.71 -3.45 -6.84
N PHE A 140 16.63 -3.11 -7.76
CA PHE A 140 16.71 -3.72 -9.09
C PHE A 140 15.37 -3.73 -9.82
N ASP A 141 14.67 -2.58 -9.80
CA ASP A 141 13.33 -2.38 -10.38
C ASP A 141 12.18 -3.21 -9.77
N ILE A 142 12.41 -3.84 -8.61
CA ILE A 142 11.40 -4.60 -7.88
C ILE A 142 10.93 -3.81 -6.65
N CYS A 143 9.62 -3.54 -6.55
CA CYS A 143 8.98 -2.95 -5.37
C CYS A 143 8.72 -4.02 -4.31
N LEU A 144 9.45 -3.98 -3.18
CA LEU A 144 9.31 -4.94 -2.09
C LEU A 144 8.78 -4.26 -0.82
N PRO A 145 7.74 -4.81 -0.17
CA PRO A 145 7.31 -4.31 1.13
C PRO A 145 8.33 -4.65 2.21
N CYS A 146 8.82 -3.61 2.89
CA CYS A 146 9.86 -3.75 3.90
C CYS A 146 9.29 -3.56 5.30
N VAL A 147 8.47 -2.54 5.52
CA VAL A 147 7.92 -2.22 6.84
C VAL A 147 6.42 -2.13 6.77
N PHE A 148 5.74 -2.78 7.72
CA PHE A 148 4.29 -2.73 7.88
C PHE A 148 3.95 -2.06 9.19
N CYS A 149 3.16 -1.00 9.14
CA CYS A 149 2.74 -0.24 10.30
C CYS A 149 1.22 -0.35 10.47
N LEU A 150 0.75 -0.85 11.61
CA LEU A 150 -0.67 -0.76 11.97
C LEU A 150 -0.88 0.49 12.82
N LEU A 151 -1.67 1.44 12.30
CA LEU A 151 -1.81 2.78 12.87
C LEU A 151 -3.25 3.07 13.28
N THR A 152 -3.46 3.50 14.53
CA THR A 152 -4.76 3.94 15.05
C THR A 152 -5.13 5.37 14.62
N ASN A 153 -4.19 6.12 14.08
CA ASN A 153 -4.41 7.49 13.59
C ASN A 153 -3.58 7.78 12.33
N LYS A 154 -3.72 9.02 11.83
CA LYS A 154 -3.10 9.56 10.61
C LYS A 154 -2.31 10.84 10.88
N LYS A 155 -1.83 11.02 12.11
CA LYS A 155 -1.27 12.30 12.57
C LYS A 155 0.20 12.37 12.21
N SER A 156 0.67 13.56 11.87
CA SER A 156 2.09 13.83 11.57
C SER A 156 3.03 13.42 12.71
N VAL A 157 2.61 13.57 13.97
CA VAL A 157 3.41 13.12 15.13
C VAL A 157 3.65 11.61 15.12
N THR A 158 2.66 10.82 14.67
CA THR A 158 2.76 9.36 14.58
C THR A 158 3.70 8.95 13.46
N TYR A 159 3.61 9.59 12.29
CA TYR A 159 4.56 9.36 11.20
C TYR A 159 5.99 9.75 11.56
N ARG A 160 6.15 10.90 12.24
CA ARG A 160 7.46 11.36 12.71
C ARG A 160 8.08 10.33 13.64
N HIS A 161 7.30 9.82 14.59
CA HIS A 161 7.75 8.78 15.51
C HIS A 161 8.26 7.53 14.76
N ILE A 162 7.48 7.04 13.79
CA ILE A 162 7.88 5.88 12.97
C ILE A 162 9.21 6.13 12.24
N PHE A 163 9.38 7.28 11.60
CA PHE A 163 10.61 7.57 10.87
C PHE A 163 11.81 7.78 11.79
N THR A 164 11.62 8.38 12.98
CA THR A 164 12.66 8.47 14.01
C THR A 164 13.13 7.07 14.40
N GLU A 165 12.21 6.17 14.74
CA GLU A 165 12.54 4.79 15.12
C GLU A 165 13.27 4.05 13.99
N LEU A 166 12.80 4.19 12.74
CA LEU A 166 13.48 3.57 11.59
C LEU A 166 14.89 4.13 11.36
N LYS A 167 15.12 5.43 11.57
CA LYS A 167 16.45 6.04 11.46
C LYS A 167 17.38 5.55 12.58
N GLU A 168 16.88 5.42 13.80
CA GLU A 168 17.65 4.87 14.91
C GLU A 168 18.03 3.40 14.62
N MET A 169 17.08 2.59 14.12
CA MET A 169 17.33 1.21 13.68
C MET A 169 18.35 1.14 12.53
N ALA A 170 18.36 2.10 11.60
CA ALA A 170 19.38 2.18 10.56
C ALA A 170 20.76 2.50 11.16
N ARG A 171 20.82 3.46 12.10
CA ARG A 171 22.05 3.85 12.79
C ARG A 171 22.66 2.68 13.58
N GLU A 172 21.84 1.92 14.31
CA GLU A 172 22.27 0.72 15.04
C GLU A 172 22.88 -0.34 14.10
N ARG A 173 22.42 -0.39 12.86
CA ARG A 173 22.95 -1.26 11.81
C ARG A 173 24.12 -0.65 11.03
N GLN A 174 24.65 0.49 11.47
CA GLN A 174 25.71 1.24 10.79
C GLN A 174 25.35 1.61 9.34
N LYS A 175 24.06 1.85 9.09
CA LYS A 175 23.50 2.30 7.81
C LYS A 175 22.89 3.70 7.97
N GLY A 176 22.67 4.35 6.84
CA GLY A 176 21.82 5.53 6.75
C GLY A 176 20.42 5.16 6.30
N PHE A 177 19.42 5.93 6.69
CA PHE A 177 18.10 5.91 6.06
C PHE A 177 17.87 7.25 5.35
N ALA A 178 18.39 7.34 4.13
CA ALA A 178 18.45 8.56 3.34
C ALA A 178 18.09 8.25 1.87
N PRO A 179 16.82 7.98 1.56
CA PRO A 179 16.38 7.81 0.18
C PRO A 179 16.64 9.07 -0.64
N GLN A 180 16.90 8.91 -1.92
CA GLN A 180 16.99 10.00 -2.91
C GLN A 180 15.61 10.39 -3.43
N LEU A 181 14.69 9.44 -3.53
CA LEU A 181 13.32 9.64 -3.98
C LEU A 181 12.35 8.98 -2.99
N VAL A 182 11.38 9.76 -2.52
CA VAL A 182 10.23 9.27 -1.76
C VAL A 182 8.98 9.47 -2.61
N MET A 183 8.25 8.39 -2.85
CA MET A 183 6.90 8.46 -3.40
C MET A 183 5.87 8.15 -2.33
N SER A 184 4.87 9.01 -2.17
CA SER A 184 3.76 8.76 -1.25
C SER A 184 2.40 9.03 -1.90
N ASP A 185 1.33 8.68 -1.21
CA ASP A 185 0.01 9.27 -1.47
C ASP A 185 -0.04 10.74 -1.01
N PHE A 186 -1.20 11.37 -1.20
CA PHE A 186 -1.48 12.74 -0.76
C PHE A 186 -1.98 12.80 0.69
N GLU A 187 -1.60 11.85 1.55
CA GLU A 187 -2.07 11.87 2.92
C GLU A 187 -1.48 13.07 3.68
N THR A 188 -2.34 14.00 4.07
CA THR A 188 -1.97 15.28 4.71
C THR A 188 -1.11 15.11 5.96
N GLY A 189 -1.27 13.99 6.68
CA GLY A 189 -0.49 13.68 7.87
C GLY A 189 0.98 13.40 7.57
N VAL A 190 1.30 12.75 6.45
CA VAL A 190 2.66 12.25 6.20
C VAL A 190 3.51 13.22 5.36
N LEU A 191 2.89 13.98 4.45
CA LEU A 191 3.58 14.93 3.57
C LEU A 191 4.53 15.90 4.31
N PRO A 192 4.11 16.64 5.36
CA PRO A 192 5.02 17.56 6.06
C PRO A 192 6.13 16.82 6.81
N VAL A 193 5.88 15.56 7.19
CA VAL A 193 6.85 14.73 7.90
C VAL A 193 7.94 14.28 6.94
N ILE A 194 7.58 13.79 5.75
CA ILE A 194 8.55 13.41 4.70
C ILE A 194 9.49 14.57 4.40
N LYS A 195 8.95 15.79 4.15
CA LYS A 195 9.76 16.99 3.88
C LYS A 195 10.74 17.30 5.03
N SER A 196 10.34 17.08 6.29
CA SER A 196 11.20 17.32 7.45
C SER A 196 12.20 16.20 7.76
N GLU A 197 11.82 14.94 7.53
CA GLU A 197 12.65 13.77 7.87
C GLU A 197 13.60 13.40 6.74
N PHE A 198 13.25 13.69 5.48
CA PHE A 198 14.05 13.40 4.29
C PHE A 198 14.23 14.68 3.45
N PRO A 199 14.84 15.75 4.00
CA PRO A 199 14.88 17.06 3.34
C PRO A 199 15.71 17.07 2.05
N SER A 200 16.61 16.10 1.87
CA SER A 200 17.43 15.94 0.66
C SER A 200 16.79 15.03 -0.39
N ALA A 201 15.70 14.34 -0.05
CA ALA A 201 14.99 13.49 -0.98
C ALA A 201 14.08 14.32 -1.87
N GLN A 202 14.01 13.97 -3.15
CA GLN A 202 12.90 14.40 -3.99
C GLN A 202 11.62 13.74 -3.50
N HIS A 203 10.57 14.53 -3.36
CA HIS A 203 9.27 14.03 -2.96
C HIS A 203 8.30 14.15 -4.13
N HIS A 204 7.84 13.00 -4.61
CA HIS A 204 6.78 12.93 -5.59
C HIS A 204 5.57 12.25 -4.96
N ALA A 205 4.40 12.73 -5.27
CA ALA A 205 3.18 12.01 -5.04
C ALA A 205 2.89 11.14 -6.26
N CYS A 206 2.30 9.98 -6.02
CA CYS A 206 2.04 9.02 -7.09
C CYS A 206 1.09 9.60 -8.15
N PHE A 207 1.43 9.47 -9.43
CA PHE A 207 0.58 9.91 -10.55
C PHE A 207 -0.80 9.24 -10.50
N PHE A 208 -0.88 7.97 -10.11
CA PHE A 208 -2.15 7.28 -9.90
C PHE A 208 -3.02 8.02 -8.87
N HIS A 209 -2.46 8.33 -7.70
CA HIS A 209 -3.20 9.05 -6.65
C HIS A 209 -3.59 10.48 -7.08
N PHE A 210 -2.80 11.13 -7.92
CA PHE A 210 -3.09 12.45 -8.49
C PHE A 210 -4.29 12.37 -9.44
N THR A 211 -4.24 11.46 -10.42
CA THR A 211 -5.36 11.25 -11.34
C THR A 211 -6.63 10.80 -10.62
N GLN A 212 -6.49 9.96 -9.59
CA GLN A 212 -7.59 9.52 -8.74
C GLN A 212 -8.19 10.68 -7.92
N ALA A 213 -7.39 11.65 -7.46
CA ALA A 213 -7.89 12.83 -6.76
C ALA A 213 -8.76 13.69 -7.68
N ILE A 214 -8.30 13.92 -8.92
CA ILE A 214 -9.08 14.61 -9.95
C ILE A 214 -10.37 13.85 -10.27
N PHE A 215 -10.29 12.51 -10.41
CA PHE A 215 -11.48 11.70 -10.68
C PHE A 215 -12.49 11.72 -9.53
N ARG A 216 -12.04 11.70 -8.26
CA ARG A 216 -12.91 11.89 -7.11
C ARG A 216 -13.59 13.26 -7.13
N GLN A 217 -12.88 14.30 -7.56
CA GLN A 217 -13.49 15.63 -7.71
C GLN A 217 -14.58 15.62 -8.78
N ILE A 218 -14.34 14.99 -9.94
CA ILE A 218 -15.35 14.82 -11.00
C ILE A 218 -16.61 14.12 -10.46
N GLN A 219 -16.45 13.10 -9.62
CA GLN A 219 -17.57 12.43 -8.96
C GLN A 219 -18.28 13.33 -7.94
N HIS A 220 -17.52 14.07 -7.12
CA HIS A 220 -18.05 14.96 -6.09
C HIS A 220 -18.88 16.11 -6.68
N THR A 221 -18.50 16.62 -7.85
CA THR A 221 -19.26 17.63 -8.59
C THR A 221 -20.42 17.07 -9.40
N GLY A 222 -20.68 15.75 -9.34
CA GLY A 222 -21.81 15.10 -10.02
C GLY A 222 -21.56 14.71 -11.48
N HIS A 223 -20.35 14.94 -12.02
CA HIS A 223 -20.01 14.73 -13.43
C HIS A 223 -19.55 13.30 -13.77
N GLN A 224 -19.84 12.32 -12.91
CA GLN A 224 -19.49 10.92 -13.17
C GLN A 224 -20.16 10.41 -14.46
N ARG A 225 -21.41 10.80 -14.70
CA ARG A 225 -22.17 10.37 -15.88
C ARG A 225 -21.63 11.05 -17.14
N ASP A 226 -21.30 12.33 -17.04
CA ASP A 226 -20.71 13.11 -18.13
C ASP A 226 -19.35 12.54 -18.53
N TYR A 227 -18.49 12.19 -17.57
CA TYR A 227 -17.21 11.51 -17.84
C TYR A 227 -17.39 10.18 -18.60
N LEU A 228 -18.45 9.43 -18.32
CA LEU A 228 -18.71 8.14 -18.98
C LEU A 228 -19.29 8.30 -20.38
N LEU A 229 -20.15 9.31 -20.59
CA LEU A 229 -21.00 9.41 -21.78
C LEU A 229 -20.61 10.53 -22.76
N ASN A 230 -19.86 11.53 -22.32
CA ASN A 230 -19.43 12.67 -23.13
C ASN A 230 -17.91 12.59 -23.37
N ASP A 231 -17.53 12.38 -24.64
CA ASP A 231 -16.14 12.20 -25.04
C ASP A 231 -15.32 13.49 -24.89
N ASP A 232 -15.89 14.65 -25.18
CA ASP A 232 -15.22 15.95 -25.10
C ASP A 232 -14.89 16.31 -23.66
N PHE A 233 -15.86 16.20 -22.75
CA PHE A 233 -15.66 16.37 -21.32
C PHE A 233 -14.62 15.39 -20.78
N ARG A 234 -14.73 14.10 -21.11
CA ARG A 234 -13.76 13.09 -20.69
C ARG A 234 -12.35 13.42 -21.18
N ASN A 235 -12.21 13.89 -22.43
CA ASN A 235 -10.93 14.29 -22.99
C ASN A 235 -10.35 15.53 -22.29
N LEU A 236 -11.18 16.51 -21.91
CA LEU A 236 -10.73 17.66 -21.11
C LEU A 236 -10.24 17.24 -19.73
N CYS A 237 -10.98 16.37 -19.03
CA CYS A 237 -10.53 15.81 -17.76
C CYS A 237 -9.19 15.05 -17.90
N ARG A 238 -9.00 14.30 -18.99
CA ARG A 238 -7.74 13.60 -19.26
C ARG A 238 -6.60 14.55 -19.60
N LYS A 239 -6.85 15.65 -20.32
CA LYS A 239 -5.85 16.70 -20.55
C LYS A 239 -5.43 17.36 -19.24
N LEU A 240 -6.39 17.61 -18.34
CA LEU A 240 -6.12 18.12 -16.99
C LEU A 240 -5.21 17.16 -16.20
N MET A 241 -5.48 15.86 -16.24
CA MET A 241 -4.62 14.82 -15.65
C MET A 241 -3.24 14.75 -16.34
N ALA A 242 -3.18 14.96 -17.65
CA ALA A 242 -1.94 14.90 -18.42
C ALA A 242 -0.99 16.07 -18.17
N LEU A 243 -1.43 17.14 -17.50
CA LEU A 243 -0.55 18.25 -17.09
C LEU A 243 0.64 17.76 -16.23
N ALA A 244 0.46 16.66 -15.48
CA ALA A 244 1.54 16.07 -14.69
C ALA A 244 2.68 15.50 -15.55
N LEU A 245 2.45 15.32 -16.84
CA LEU A 245 3.39 14.77 -17.81
C LEU A 245 4.00 15.86 -18.69
N MET A 246 3.72 17.14 -18.42
CA MET A 246 4.26 18.26 -19.20
C MET A 246 5.50 18.85 -18.51
N PRO A 247 6.44 19.43 -19.29
CA PRO A 247 7.49 20.27 -18.73
C PRO A 247 6.89 21.32 -17.81
N ARG A 248 7.54 21.57 -16.68
CA ARG A 248 7.04 22.45 -15.62
C ARG A 248 6.68 23.84 -16.15
N GLU A 249 7.51 24.36 -17.05
CA GLU A 249 7.39 25.68 -17.64
C GLU A 249 6.14 25.83 -18.51
N LEU A 250 5.56 24.71 -18.97
CA LEU A 250 4.40 24.66 -19.83
C LEU A 250 3.10 24.35 -19.06
N ILE A 251 3.15 23.98 -17.78
CA ILE A 251 1.96 23.60 -17.00
C ILE A 251 0.93 24.72 -16.95
N THR A 252 1.35 25.95 -16.61
CA THR A 252 0.42 27.09 -16.53
C THR A 252 -0.20 27.43 -17.89
N VAL A 253 0.55 27.26 -18.97
CA VAL A 253 0.03 27.47 -20.34
C VAL A 253 -0.97 26.37 -20.69
N GLY A 254 -0.61 25.10 -20.47
CA GLY A 254 -1.49 23.96 -20.71
C GLY A 254 -2.77 24.02 -19.88
N PHE A 255 -2.70 24.48 -18.62
CA PHE A 255 -3.89 24.67 -17.80
C PHE A 255 -4.83 25.75 -18.36
N LYS A 256 -4.29 26.88 -18.84
CA LYS A 256 -5.08 27.92 -19.52
C LYS A 256 -5.73 27.42 -20.80
N GLU A 257 -5.05 26.56 -21.56
CA GLU A 257 -5.65 25.92 -22.74
C GLU A 257 -6.80 24.99 -22.37
N VAL A 258 -6.68 24.25 -21.25
CA VAL A 258 -7.79 23.44 -20.72
C VAL A 258 -8.96 24.31 -20.28
N GLN A 259 -8.71 25.43 -19.60
CA GLN A 259 -9.75 26.39 -19.22
C GLN A 259 -10.49 26.95 -20.45
N ALA A 260 -9.75 27.45 -21.44
CA ALA A 260 -10.34 27.99 -22.66
C ALA A 260 -11.15 26.94 -23.45
N ALA A 261 -10.70 25.68 -23.45
CA ALA A 261 -11.45 24.60 -24.09
C ALA A 261 -12.69 24.17 -23.28
N ALA A 262 -12.65 24.30 -21.96
CA ALA A 262 -13.81 24.08 -21.11
C ALA A 262 -14.89 25.15 -21.29
N ASP A 263 -14.51 26.41 -21.53
CA ASP A 263 -15.46 27.49 -21.85
C ASP A 263 -16.24 27.24 -23.16
N GLN A 264 -15.69 26.41 -24.05
CA GLN A 264 -16.34 26.02 -25.31
C GLN A 264 -17.14 24.72 -25.19
N LEU A 265 -17.17 24.10 -24.01
CA LEU A 265 -17.90 22.85 -23.80
C LEU A 265 -19.39 23.13 -23.65
N ASP A 266 -20.19 22.59 -24.57
CA ASP A 266 -21.64 22.82 -24.56
C ASP A 266 -22.34 21.94 -23.51
N GLY A 267 -23.21 22.55 -22.70
CA GLY A 267 -24.11 21.88 -21.78
C GLY A 267 -23.49 21.22 -20.54
N ILE A 268 -22.18 21.36 -20.29
CA ILE A 268 -21.50 20.79 -19.10
C ILE A 268 -20.54 21.82 -18.50
N GLU A 269 -20.76 22.17 -17.22
CA GLU A 269 -19.89 23.10 -16.49
C GLU A 269 -18.65 22.40 -15.90
N MET A 270 -17.47 23.02 -16.00
CA MET A 270 -16.23 22.49 -15.43
C MET A 270 -15.66 23.36 -14.31
N ASP A 271 -16.26 24.51 -14.01
CA ASP A 271 -15.70 25.55 -13.13
C ASP A 271 -15.29 25.02 -11.75
N ASN A 272 -16.12 24.16 -11.15
CA ASN A 272 -15.84 23.58 -9.84
C ASN A 272 -14.65 22.58 -9.87
N ILE A 273 -14.42 21.91 -11.00
CA ILE A 273 -13.28 20.99 -11.18
C ILE A 273 -12.02 21.81 -11.44
N LEU A 274 -12.09 22.85 -12.29
CA LEU A 274 -10.96 23.70 -12.63
C LEU A 274 -10.52 24.56 -11.43
N THR A 275 -11.46 25.12 -10.67
CA THR A 275 -11.18 25.86 -9.44
C THR A 275 -10.55 24.95 -8.38
N TYR A 276 -11.05 23.72 -8.23
CA TYR A 276 -10.39 22.72 -7.39
C TYR A 276 -8.96 22.47 -7.89
N PHE A 277 -8.76 22.35 -9.21
CA PHE A 277 -7.45 22.07 -9.75
C PHE A 277 -6.45 23.21 -9.43
N GLU A 278 -6.85 24.44 -9.71
CA GLU A 278 -6.05 25.63 -9.49
C GLU A 278 -5.63 25.76 -8.02
N ASN A 279 -6.60 25.66 -7.11
CA ASN A 279 -6.37 25.86 -5.68
C ASN A 279 -5.53 24.78 -5.00
N ASN A 280 -5.45 23.57 -5.57
CA ASN A 280 -4.80 22.42 -4.90
C ASN A 280 -3.50 21.98 -5.58
N TRP A 281 -3.28 22.31 -6.86
CA TRP A 281 -2.20 21.71 -7.64
C TRP A 281 -1.27 22.73 -8.28
N ILE A 282 -1.76 23.90 -8.72
CA ILE A 282 -0.93 24.83 -9.51
C ILE A 282 0.28 25.35 -8.72
N ASP A 283 0.15 25.53 -7.41
CA ASP A 283 1.24 26.10 -6.59
C ASP A 283 2.32 25.07 -6.19
N ASP A 284 1.97 23.79 -5.97
CA ASP A 284 2.90 22.72 -5.56
C ASP A 284 3.21 21.75 -6.71
N THR A 285 3.60 22.30 -7.87
CA THR A 285 3.91 21.53 -9.10
C THR A 285 4.94 20.42 -8.88
N ASP A 286 5.95 20.65 -8.05
CA ASP A 286 7.01 19.67 -7.79
C ASP A 286 6.49 18.39 -7.12
N LEU A 287 5.38 18.48 -6.37
CA LEU A 287 4.83 17.34 -5.67
C LEU A 287 4.14 16.35 -6.62
N TRP A 288 3.51 16.80 -7.72
CA TRP A 288 2.67 15.92 -8.55
C TRP A 288 3.10 15.86 -10.02
N ASN A 289 3.98 16.76 -10.46
CA ASN A 289 4.56 16.69 -11.80
C ASN A 289 5.55 15.52 -11.85
N VAL A 290 5.36 14.62 -12.80
CA VAL A 290 6.18 13.43 -13.01
C VAL A 290 6.86 13.46 -14.39
N TYR A 291 7.03 14.67 -14.95
CA TYR A 291 7.71 14.85 -16.22
C TYR A 291 9.17 14.44 -16.12
N GLY A 292 9.62 13.59 -17.04
CA GLY A 292 10.99 13.07 -17.02
C GLY A 292 11.28 12.06 -15.91
N CYS A 293 10.30 11.69 -15.07
CA CYS A 293 10.47 10.63 -14.09
C CYS A 293 10.39 9.25 -14.76
N ASP A 294 11.37 8.39 -14.47
CA ASP A 294 11.42 7.00 -14.97
C ASP A 294 10.34 6.13 -14.31
N THR A 295 10.01 6.38 -13.04
CA THR A 295 8.90 5.72 -12.35
C THR A 295 7.84 6.72 -11.92
N ARG A 296 6.63 6.57 -12.48
CA ARG A 296 5.52 7.55 -12.35
C ARG A 296 4.36 7.02 -11.53
N THR A 297 4.19 5.71 -11.52
CA THR A 297 3.08 5.01 -10.85
C THR A 297 3.66 3.97 -9.90
N ASN A 298 2.98 3.74 -8.78
CA ASN A 298 3.29 2.65 -7.86
C ASN A 298 2.56 1.34 -8.25
N ASN A 299 2.19 1.12 -9.52
CA ASN A 299 1.45 -0.08 -10.00
C ASN A 299 2.04 -1.42 -9.48
N SER A 300 3.36 -1.56 -9.37
CA SER A 300 4.02 -2.74 -8.78
C SER A 300 3.68 -2.98 -7.29
N CYS A 301 3.11 -1.97 -6.64
CA CYS A 301 2.77 -1.95 -5.23
C CYS A 301 1.24 -2.02 -5.00
N GLU A 302 0.43 -1.93 -6.07
CA GLU A 302 -1.05 -1.91 -6.07
C GLU A 302 -1.70 -3.29 -5.99
N ASP A 303 -1.00 -4.38 -6.35
CA ASP A 303 -1.52 -5.77 -6.24
C ASP A 303 -1.94 -6.15 -4.81
N LEU A 304 -1.50 -5.39 -3.80
CA LEU A 304 -1.86 -5.57 -2.39
C LEU A 304 -2.94 -4.59 -1.91
N SER A 305 -3.27 -3.55 -2.68
CA SER A 305 -4.27 -2.51 -2.36
C SER A 305 -5.71 -2.90 -2.74
N LEU A 306 -5.88 -4.00 -3.50
CA LEU A 306 -7.17 -4.63 -3.84
C LEU A 306 -7.63 -5.65 -2.80
#